data_AF-A0A0F9KI13-F1
#
_entry.id   AF-A0A0F9KI13-F1
#
_cell.length_a   1.000
_cell.length_b   1.000
_cell.length_c   1.000
_cell.angle_alpha   90.00
_cell.angle_beta   90.00
_cell.angle_gamma   90.00
#
_symmetry.space_group_name_H-M   'P 1'
#
loop_
_entity.id
_entity.type
_entity.pdbx_description
1 polymer ?
#
loop_
_entity_poly.entity_id
_entity_poly.type
_entity_poly.pdbx_seq_one_letter_code
_entity_poly.pdbx_strand_id
1 'polypeptide(L)'
;LSPKSYLLRNDAGNFTDVTQTMCPQLLEIGMVTTAIWSDIDIDGTPDLILTGEFMPITIFLNKGSEFINETQAAGLSKTSGWWNTLSPGDFDNDGDIDFMAGNLGTNSRFRATIEEPLCIYANDYDKNGSIDPVMCYYVDGVNYIAHTRDELIKQISPMRVRFKTYEDYAKVTFSGAFLPKELEDAQVFRADNFESSYIENLGNGTFAVHSLPNLAQLAPINGIVTLDVNLDGNLDALLVGNNYSGEATIGNHDAGIGLCLLGDGKGGFNPLSLDKSGFFVDGDAKDIKLMKDNNHSLVLVGINSSEMKTFKLRTNN
;
A
#
# COMPACT_ATOMS: atom_id res chain seq x y z
N LEU A 1 -16.43 9.02 -2.70
CA LEU A 1 -16.05 9.23 -4.12
C LEU A 1 -14.53 9.15 -4.21
N SER A 2 -14.02 8.35 -5.14
CA SER A 2 -12.57 8.25 -5.40
C SER A 2 -12.03 9.60 -5.89
N PRO A 3 -10.83 10.01 -5.48
CA PRO A 3 -10.20 11.21 -6.02
C PRO A 3 -9.88 11.03 -7.50
N LYS A 4 -9.79 12.14 -8.24
CA LYS A 4 -9.37 12.12 -9.64
C LYS A 4 -7.85 12.15 -9.74
N SER A 5 -7.28 11.27 -10.55
CA SER A 5 -5.86 11.34 -10.95
C SER A 5 -5.71 11.98 -12.33
N TYR A 6 -4.51 12.49 -12.62
CA TYR A 6 -4.20 13.20 -13.85
C TYR A 6 -2.91 12.67 -14.48
N LEU A 7 -2.93 12.52 -15.80
CA LEU A 7 -1.76 12.28 -16.64
C LEU A 7 -1.49 13.57 -17.44
N LEU A 8 -0.33 14.18 -17.18
CA LEU A 8 0.07 15.44 -17.80
C LEU A 8 1.19 15.20 -18.81
N ARG A 9 0.97 15.57 -20.08
CA ARG A 9 2.04 15.61 -21.09
C ARG A 9 2.80 16.91 -20.98
N ASN A 10 4.13 16.83 -20.88
CA ASN A 10 5.02 17.98 -20.82
C ASN A 10 5.59 18.31 -22.23
N ASP A 11 5.06 19.37 -22.85
CA ASP A 11 5.54 19.90 -24.12
C ASP A 11 6.45 21.11 -23.85
N ALA A 12 7.73 20.84 -23.58
CA ALA A 12 8.77 21.85 -23.32
C ALA A 12 8.41 22.87 -22.21
N GLY A 13 7.85 22.39 -21.10
CA GLY A 13 7.41 23.18 -19.95
C GLY A 13 5.92 23.51 -19.94
N ASN A 14 5.18 23.20 -21.01
CA ASN A 14 3.73 23.34 -21.06
C ASN A 14 3.07 21.99 -20.73
N PHE A 15 2.32 21.95 -19.64
CA PHE A 15 1.62 20.74 -19.21
C PHE A 15 0.19 20.72 -19.77
N THR A 16 -0.14 19.68 -20.53
CA THR A 16 -1.49 19.44 -21.05
C THR A 16 -2.06 18.20 -20.37
N ASP A 17 -3.28 18.30 -19.83
CA ASP A 17 -4.02 17.14 -19.32
C ASP A 17 -4.44 16.25 -20.50
N VAL A 18 -3.87 15.05 -20.56
CA VAL A 18 -4.15 14.04 -21.59
C VAL A 18 -4.86 12.82 -20.99
N THR A 19 -5.33 12.90 -19.74
CA THR A 19 -5.90 11.77 -18.99
C THR A 19 -7.07 11.16 -19.74
N GLN A 20 -8.06 11.96 -20.13
CA GLN A 20 -9.26 11.48 -20.80
C GLN A 20 -8.96 10.80 -22.15
N THR A 21 -7.90 11.23 -22.84
CA THR A 21 -7.55 10.74 -24.17
C THR A 21 -6.60 9.55 -24.14
N MET A 22 -5.65 9.51 -23.20
CA MET A 22 -4.61 8.48 -23.16
C MET A 22 -4.85 7.41 -22.09
N CYS A 23 -5.49 7.76 -20.97
CA CYS A 23 -5.73 6.81 -19.88
C CYS A 23 -6.98 7.19 -19.07
N PRO A 24 -8.20 7.09 -19.66
CA PRO A 24 -9.43 7.54 -19.01
C PRO A 24 -9.73 6.81 -17.69
N GLN A 25 -9.21 5.59 -17.50
CA GLN A 25 -9.36 4.83 -16.25
C GLN A 25 -8.69 5.52 -15.05
N LEU A 26 -7.66 6.36 -15.26
CA LEU A 26 -7.03 7.13 -14.18
C LEU A 26 -7.98 8.12 -13.49
N LEU A 27 -9.05 8.55 -14.17
CA LEU A 27 -9.98 9.53 -13.61
C LEU A 27 -10.68 9.03 -12.35
N GLU A 28 -10.83 7.71 -12.18
CA GLU A 28 -11.53 7.09 -11.06
C GLU A 28 -10.78 5.88 -10.49
N ILE A 29 -9.45 5.84 -10.67
CA ILE A 29 -8.64 4.65 -10.37
C ILE A 29 -8.58 4.28 -8.89
N GLY A 30 -8.79 5.25 -7.99
CA GLY A 30 -8.78 5.04 -6.55
C GLY A 30 -7.91 6.03 -5.80
N MET A 31 -7.55 5.70 -4.56
CA MET A 31 -6.68 6.52 -3.71
C MET A 31 -5.23 6.13 -3.92
N VAL A 32 -4.63 6.66 -4.98
CA VAL A 32 -3.23 6.39 -5.34
C VAL A 32 -2.29 6.93 -4.26
N THR A 33 -1.41 6.07 -3.75
CA THR A 33 -0.36 6.40 -2.79
C THR A 33 1.01 6.46 -3.46
N THR A 34 1.25 5.65 -4.50
CA THR A 34 2.50 5.65 -5.27
C THR A 34 2.24 5.39 -6.75
N ALA A 35 3.02 6.08 -7.59
CA ALA A 35 3.08 5.89 -9.03
C ALA A 35 4.54 5.85 -9.48
N ILE A 36 4.92 4.85 -10.26
CA ILE A 36 6.28 4.71 -10.82
C ILE A 36 6.21 4.44 -12.32
N TRP A 37 7.25 4.88 -13.02
CA TRP A 37 7.47 4.59 -14.43
C TRP A 37 8.54 3.51 -14.55
N SER A 38 8.23 2.43 -15.25
CA SER A 38 9.18 1.34 -15.50
C SER A 38 8.82 0.64 -16.81
N ASP A 39 9.81 0.26 -17.60
CA ASP A 39 9.63 -0.56 -18.81
C ASP A 39 9.58 -2.03 -18.38
N ILE A 40 8.38 -2.58 -18.19
CA ILE A 40 8.19 -3.93 -17.61
C ILE A 40 8.03 -5.02 -18.68
N ASP A 41 7.69 -4.63 -19.91
CA ASP A 41 7.61 -5.55 -21.05
C ASP A 41 8.84 -5.47 -21.99
N ILE A 42 9.84 -4.65 -21.62
CA ILE A 42 11.14 -4.51 -22.28
C ILE A 42 10.98 -4.05 -23.74
N ASP A 43 9.95 -3.22 -24.00
CA ASP A 43 9.69 -2.66 -25.33
C ASP A 43 10.39 -1.31 -25.57
N GLY A 44 11.09 -0.80 -24.56
CA GLY A 44 11.82 0.46 -24.58
C GLY A 44 10.95 1.68 -24.23
N THR A 45 9.67 1.48 -23.89
CA THR A 45 8.76 2.53 -23.45
C THR A 45 8.35 2.34 -21.98
N PRO A 46 8.43 3.38 -21.14
CA PRO A 46 8.01 3.24 -19.74
C PRO A 46 6.50 3.04 -19.60
N ASP A 47 6.14 2.01 -18.86
CA ASP A 47 4.79 1.70 -18.39
C ASP A 47 4.52 2.39 -17.05
N LEU A 48 3.24 2.49 -16.70
CA LEU A 48 2.79 3.11 -15.45
C LEU A 48 2.31 2.05 -14.46
N ILE A 49 2.98 1.98 -13.30
CA ILE A 49 2.61 1.08 -12.21
C ILE A 49 2.13 1.91 -11.03
N LEU A 50 0.98 1.55 -10.47
CA LEU A 50 0.30 2.26 -9.40
C LEU A 50 0.00 1.35 -8.22
N THR A 51 0.06 1.94 -7.04
CA THR A 51 -0.50 1.38 -5.81
C THR A 51 -1.34 2.41 -5.09
N GLY A 52 -2.21 1.94 -4.22
CA GLY A 52 -3.09 2.79 -3.43
C GLY A 52 -3.87 2.02 -2.39
N GLU A 53 -4.71 2.74 -1.68
CA GLU A 53 -5.65 2.16 -0.72
C GLU A 53 -6.90 1.62 -1.43
N PHE A 54 -7.28 0.39 -1.06
CA PHE A 54 -8.45 -0.32 -1.60
C PHE A 54 -8.42 -0.51 -3.12
N MET A 55 -7.22 -0.58 -3.70
CA MET A 55 -7.01 -0.91 -5.10
C MET A 55 -5.90 -1.95 -5.25
N PRO A 56 -5.96 -2.81 -6.29
CA PRO A 56 -4.86 -3.72 -6.60
C PRO A 56 -3.61 -2.95 -7.02
N ILE A 57 -2.45 -3.61 -6.92
CA ILE A 57 -1.26 -3.20 -7.67
C ILE A 57 -1.67 -3.18 -9.14
N THR A 58 -1.64 -2.00 -9.74
CA THR A 58 -2.25 -1.74 -11.04
C THR A 58 -1.16 -1.45 -12.08
N ILE A 59 -1.25 -2.11 -13.22
CA ILE A 59 -0.31 -1.97 -14.33
C ILE A 59 -1.04 -1.39 -15.55
N PHE A 60 -0.47 -0.35 -16.11
CA PHE A 60 -0.86 0.26 -17.37
C PHE A 60 0.30 0.19 -18.36
N LEU A 61 0.18 -0.66 -19.39
CA LEU A 61 1.18 -0.71 -20.46
C LEU A 61 1.05 0.48 -21.39
N ASN A 62 2.18 1.08 -21.75
CA ASN A 62 2.26 2.20 -22.67
C ASN A 62 2.30 1.70 -24.11
N LYS A 63 1.23 1.92 -24.87
CA LYS A 63 1.17 1.58 -26.31
C LYS A 63 1.38 2.81 -27.21
N GLY A 64 2.06 3.82 -26.68
CA GLY A 64 2.43 5.06 -27.36
C GLY A 64 1.32 6.10 -27.41
N SER A 65 0.14 5.75 -27.96
CA SER A 65 -1.02 6.66 -28.01
C SER A 65 -1.99 6.49 -26.85
N GLU A 66 -1.90 5.39 -26.11
CA GLU A 66 -2.78 5.06 -25.00
C GLU A 66 -2.07 4.18 -23.96
N PHE A 67 -2.67 4.12 -22.77
CA PHE A 67 -2.29 3.24 -21.68
C PHE A 67 -3.35 2.16 -21.50
N ILE A 68 -2.95 0.90 -21.61
CA ILE A 68 -3.83 -0.26 -21.50
C ILE A 68 -3.68 -0.88 -20.12
N ASN A 69 -4.79 -1.03 -19.39
CA ASN A 69 -4.78 -1.68 -18.08
C ASN A 69 -4.62 -3.19 -18.24
N GLU A 70 -3.47 -3.71 -17.83
CA GLU A 70 -3.14 -5.14 -17.91
C GLU A 70 -3.19 -5.84 -16.54
N THR A 71 -3.66 -5.16 -15.50
CA THR A 71 -3.69 -5.68 -14.12
C THR A 71 -4.32 -7.07 -13.98
N GLN A 72 -5.37 -7.35 -14.76
CA GLN A 72 -6.02 -8.65 -14.75
C GLN A 72 -5.21 -9.72 -15.47
N ALA A 73 -4.70 -9.43 -16.67
CA ALA A 73 -3.87 -10.34 -17.43
C ALA A 73 -2.57 -10.66 -16.68
N ALA A 74 -2.03 -9.66 -15.97
CA ALA A 74 -0.86 -9.76 -15.12
C ALA A 74 -1.06 -10.64 -13.86
N GLY A 75 -2.29 -11.05 -13.55
CA GLY A 75 -2.59 -11.85 -12.36
C GLY A 75 -2.73 -11.05 -11.06
N LEU A 76 -2.76 -9.71 -11.13
CA LEU A 76 -2.71 -8.83 -9.97
C LEU A 76 -4.08 -8.35 -9.47
N SER A 77 -5.20 -8.75 -10.10
CA SER A 77 -6.54 -8.27 -9.71
C SER A 77 -6.95 -8.54 -8.27
N LYS A 78 -6.36 -9.52 -7.59
CA LYS A 78 -6.66 -9.89 -6.19
C LYS A 78 -5.63 -9.36 -5.18
N THR A 79 -4.87 -8.35 -5.57
CA THR A 79 -3.85 -7.73 -4.71
C THR A 79 -4.36 -6.49 -3.99
N SER A 80 -5.67 -6.24 -3.95
CA SER A 80 -6.20 -5.03 -3.31
C SER A 80 -5.74 -4.94 -1.87
N GLY A 81 -5.18 -3.80 -1.47
CA GLY A 81 -4.57 -3.63 -0.15
C GLY A 81 -4.55 -2.18 0.30
N TRP A 82 -3.80 -1.91 1.38
CA TRP A 82 -3.48 -0.55 1.82
C TRP A 82 -2.01 -0.28 1.49
N TRP A 83 -1.72 -0.33 0.20
CA TRP A 83 -0.37 -0.13 -0.30
C TRP A 83 0.05 1.32 -0.10
N ASN A 84 1.27 1.52 0.39
CA ASN A 84 1.83 2.85 0.66
C ASN A 84 2.95 3.21 -0.32
N THR A 85 3.70 2.22 -0.80
CA THR A 85 4.93 2.46 -1.59
C THR A 85 5.30 1.29 -2.50
N LEU A 86 6.05 1.60 -3.56
CA LEU A 86 6.65 0.66 -4.49
C LEU A 86 8.11 1.04 -4.74
N SER A 87 8.98 0.05 -4.86
CA SER A 87 10.36 0.21 -5.31
C SER A 87 10.69 -0.81 -6.39
N PRO A 88 11.05 -0.37 -7.61
CA PRO A 88 11.46 -1.27 -8.68
C PRO A 88 12.90 -1.77 -8.48
N GLY A 89 13.18 -2.97 -8.99
CA GLY A 89 14.52 -3.55 -9.03
C GLY A 89 14.51 -4.91 -9.71
N ASP A 90 15.66 -5.37 -10.20
CA ASP A 90 15.86 -6.76 -10.65
C ASP A 90 16.37 -7.54 -9.43
N PHE A 91 15.47 -8.18 -8.67
CA PHE A 91 15.81 -8.78 -7.37
C PHE A 91 16.21 -10.26 -7.48
N ASP A 92 15.92 -10.90 -8.61
CA ASP A 92 16.29 -12.29 -8.91
C ASP A 92 17.38 -12.42 -10.01
N ASN A 93 17.87 -11.29 -10.53
CA ASN A 93 18.92 -11.16 -11.53
C ASN A 93 18.57 -11.84 -12.87
N ASP A 94 17.29 -11.88 -13.24
CA ASP A 94 16.85 -12.47 -14.51
C ASP A 94 16.79 -11.46 -15.67
N GLY A 95 16.90 -10.17 -15.35
CA GLY A 95 17.00 -9.06 -16.29
C GLY A 95 15.68 -8.37 -16.60
N ASP A 96 14.56 -8.79 -15.99
CA ASP A 96 13.33 -8.02 -15.98
C ASP A 96 13.19 -7.18 -14.69
N ILE A 97 12.16 -6.32 -14.64
CA ILE A 97 11.93 -5.46 -13.47
C ILE A 97 10.82 -6.02 -12.60
N ASP A 98 11.18 -6.33 -11.36
CA ASP A 98 10.31 -6.67 -10.25
C ASP A 98 9.95 -5.43 -9.40
N PHE A 99 9.13 -5.66 -8.37
CA PHE A 99 8.79 -4.64 -7.38
C PHE A 99 8.82 -5.15 -5.94
N MET A 100 9.33 -4.33 -5.03
CA MET A 100 9.02 -4.44 -3.61
C MET A 100 7.89 -3.47 -3.25
N ALA A 101 6.84 -3.98 -2.62
CA ALA A 101 5.63 -3.24 -2.29
C ALA A 101 5.40 -3.18 -0.78
N GLY A 102 5.31 -1.96 -0.24
CA GLY A 102 5.02 -1.72 1.17
C GLY A 102 3.52 -1.57 1.43
N ASN A 103 2.99 -2.34 2.39
CA ASN A 103 1.58 -2.37 2.78
C ASN A 103 1.43 -2.04 4.28
N LEU A 104 0.25 -2.22 4.85
CA LEU A 104 -0.04 -2.06 6.29
C LEU A 104 0.77 -3.02 7.18
N GLY A 105 1.00 -4.24 6.72
CA GLY A 105 1.55 -5.34 7.51
C GLY A 105 0.49 -6.09 8.32
N THR A 106 0.82 -7.32 8.73
CA THR A 106 -0.10 -8.25 9.44
C THR A 106 -0.03 -8.15 10.96
N ASN A 107 0.89 -7.35 11.49
CA ASN A 107 0.94 -6.98 12.90
C ASN A 107 0.10 -5.73 13.18
N SER A 108 -1.17 -5.80 12.79
CA SER A 108 -2.15 -4.75 13.04
C SER A 108 -3.43 -5.36 13.56
N ARG A 109 -4.31 -4.50 14.12
CA ARG A 109 -5.63 -4.91 14.60
C ARG A 109 -6.47 -5.54 13.47
N PHE A 110 -6.27 -5.07 12.25
CA PHE A 110 -7.03 -5.51 11.09
C PHE A 110 -6.21 -6.49 10.27
N ARG A 111 -6.86 -7.54 9.78
CA ARG A 111 -6.29 -8.47 8.82
C ARG A 111 -7.23 -8.55 7.63
N ALA A 112 -6.64 -8.74 6.46
CA ALA A 112 -7.37 -8.91 5.22
C ALA A 112 -6.78 -10.09 4.46
N THR A 113 -7.66 -10.98 4.02
CA THR A 113 -7.37 -12.06 3.09
C THR A 113 -8.45 -12.06 2.00
N ILE A 114 -8.27 -12.85 0.94
CA ILE A 114 -9.29 -13.00 -0.12
C ILE A 114 -10.59 -13.58 0.46
N GLU A 115 -10.48 -14.51 1.41
CA GLU A 115 -11.60 -15.17 2.08
C GLU A 115 -12.26 -14.28 3.14
N GLU A 116 -11.43 -13.52 3.87
CA GLU A 116 -11.84 -12.62 4.95
C GLU A 116 -11.35 -11.19 4.66
N PRO A 117 -11.95 -10.48 3.70
CA PRO A 117 -11.50 -9.15 3.32
C PRO A 117 -11.91 -8.10 4.35
N LEU A 118 -11.14 -7.01 4.39
CA LEU A 118 -11.58 -5.77 5.03
C LEU A 118 -12.36 -4.95 4.00
N CYS A 119 -13.54 -4.47 4.38
CA CYS A 119 -14.40 -3.69 3.48
C CYS A 119 -14.78 -2.34 4.07
N ILE A 120 -15.08 -1.37 3.22
CA ILE A 120 -15.82 -0.15 3.60
C ILE A 120 -17.10 -0.12 2.76
N TYR A 121 -18.24 0.01 3.43
CA TYR A 121 -19.53 0.29 2.81
C TYR A 121 -19.85 1.76 3.01
N ALA A 122 -19.86 2.51 1.93
CA ALA A 122 -20.06 3.95 1.92
C ALA A 122 -21.43 4.30 1.32
N ASN A 123 -22.33 4.84 2.15
CA ASN A 123 -23.67 5.27 1.76
C ASN A 123 -24.13 6.44 2.64
N ASP A 124 -25.20 7.13 2.27
CA ASP A 124 -25.87 8.12 3.13
C ASP A 124 -26.99 7.41 3.93
N TYR A 125 -26.62 6.77 5.04
CA TYR A 125 -27.52 5.85 5.76
C TYR A 125 -28.62 6.60 6.51
N ASP A 126 -28.37 7.84 6.95
CA ASP A 126 -29.35 8.67 7.65
C ASP A 126 -30.03 9.73 6.76
N LYS A 127 -29.66 9.79 5.47
CA LYS A 127 -30.23 10.66 4.43
C LYS A 127 -30.01 12.14 4.69
N ASN A 128 -28.85 12.47 5.25
CA ASN A 128 -28.46 13.86 5.55
C ASN A 128 -27.67 14.52 4.41
N GLY A 129 -27.34 13.79 3.34
CA GLY A 129 -26.57 14.26 2.18
C GLY A 129 -25.05 14.02 2.30
N SER A 130 -24.58 13.51 3.43
CA SER A 130 -23.17 13.14 3.67
C SER A 130 -22.99 11.64 3.49
N ILE A 131 -21.79 11.22 3.08
CA ILE A 131 -21.46 9.80 2.99
C ILE A 131 -20.95 9.32 4.34
N ASP A 132 -21.55 8.23 4.82
CA ASP A 132 -21.23 7.53 6.06
C ASP A 132 -20.43 6.25 5.75
N PRO A 133 -19.09 6.25 5.81
CA PRO A 133 -18.30 5.06 5.60
C PRO A 133 -18.39 4.11 6.81
N VAL A 134 -18.79 2.86 6.60
CA VAL A 134 -18.80 1.84 7.65
C VAL A 134 -17.78 0.75 7.31
N MET A 135 -16.75 0.64 8.14
CA MET A 135 -15.70 -0.35 7.98
C MET A 135 -16.09 -1.71 8.60
N CYS A 136 -15.92 -2.72 7.75
CA CYS A 136 -16.00 -4.16 7.84
C CYS A 136 -14.75 -4.98 8.16
N TYR A 137 -14.71 -5.84 9.18
CA TYR A 137 -13.61 -6.82 9.26
C TYR A 137 -14.04 -8.14 9.92
N TYR A 138 -13.26 -9.20 9.69
CA TYR A 138 -13.54 -10.52 10.23
C TYR A 138 -12.83 -10.76 11.56
N VAL A 139 -13.52 -11.44 12.47
CA VAL A 139 -13.00 -12.01 13.71
C VAL A 139 -13.49 -13.45 13.78
N ASP A 140 -12.57 -14.41 13.78
CA ASP A 140 -12.85 -15.85 13.85
C ASP A 140 -13.93 -16.32 12.84
N GLY A 141 -13.83 -15.92 11.56
CA GLY A 141 -14.80 -16.32 10.53
C GLY A 141 -16.06 -15.47 10.45
N VAL A 142 -16.25 -14.48 11.34
CA VAL A 142 -17.46 -13.67 11.41
C VAL A 142 -17.18 -12.20 11.15
N ASN A 143 -17.94 -11.60 10.24
CA ASN A 143 -17.77 -10.20 9.84
C ASN A 143 -18.51 -9.24 10.79
N TYR A 144 -17.79 -8.25 11.31
CA TYR A 144 -18.26 -7.27 12.28
C TYR A 144 -17.95 -5.83 11.85
N ILE A 145 -18.67 -4.88 12.43
CA ILE A 145 -18.36 -3.46 12.29
C ILE A 145 -17.09 -3.13 13.08
N ALA A 146 -16.15 -2.40 12.46
CA ALA A 146 -14.90 -1.97 13.08
C ALA A 146 -15.10 -0.85 14.11
N HIS A 147 -16.00 0.09 13.80
CA HIS A 147 -16.34 1.21 14.68
C HIS A 147 -16.97 0.73 15.98
N THR A 148 -16.70 1.44 17.07
CA THR A 148 -17.45 1.26 18.30
C THR A 148 -18.89 1.73 18.13
N ARG A 149 -19.78 1.28 19.03
CA ARG A 149 -21.19 1.72 19.03
C ARG A 149 -21.33 3.25 19.03
N ASP A 150 -20.51 3.95 19.81
CA ASP A 150 -20.64 5.39 19.99
C ASP A 150 -20.10 6.17 18.78
N GLU A 151 -19.02 5.69 18.15
CA GLU A 151 -18.53 6.23 16.87
C GLU A 151 -19.58 6.03 15.77
N LEU A 152 -20.17 4.83 15.67
CA LEU A 152 -21.20 4.54 14.68
C LEU A 152 -22.44 5.44 14.88
N ILE A 153 -22.88 5.66 16.12
CA ILE A 153 -24.02 6.56 16.42
C ILE A 153 -23.68 8.02 16.15
N LYS A 154 -22.43 8.44 16.40
CA LYS A 154 -21.97 9.79 16.12
C LYS A 154 -21.99 10.09 14.63
N GLN A 155 -21.67 9.10 13.79
CA GLN A 155 -21.75 9.19 12.34
C GLN A 155 -23.21 9.04 11.84
N ILE A 156 -23.90 7.98 12.26
CA ILE A 156 -25.24 7.60 11.78
C ILE A 156 -26.23 7.66 12.95
N SER A 157 -26.82 8.83 13.19
CA SER A 157 -27.67 9.09 14.35
C SER A 157 -28.80 8.06 14.61
N PRO A 158 -29.51 7.55 13.57
CA PRO A 158 -30.54 6.52 13.74
C PRO A 158 -30.06 5.19 14.35
N MET A 159 -28.76 4.89 14.32
CA MET A 159 -28.19 3.67 14.90
C MET A 159 -28.43 3.58 16.42
N ARG A 160 -28.64 4.71 17.09
CA ARG A 160 -28.99 4.74 18.53
C ARG A 160 -30.29 3.99 18.84
N VAL A 161 -31.23 4.01 17.90
CA VAL A 161 -32.54 3.33 18.06
C VAL A 161 -32.41 1.84 17.79
N ARG A 162 -31.55 1.45 16.82
CA ARG A 162 -31.25 0.05 16.49
C ARG A 162 -30.46 -0.64 17.60
N PHE A 163 -29.47 0.04 18.17
CA PHE A 163 -28.56 -0.49 19.18
C PHE A 163 -28.73 0.27 20.50
N LYS A 164 -29.74 -0.12 21.28
CA LYS A 164 -30.07 0.56 22.54
C LYS A 164 -29.01 0.36 23.61
N THR A 165 -28.44 -0.85 23.69
CA THR A 165 -27.39 -1.19 24.66
C THR A 165 -26.11 -1.63 23.96
N TYR A 166 -24.98 -1.61 24.68
CA TYR A 166 -23.72 -2.18 24.18
C TYR A 166 -23.80 -3.70 24.01
N GLU A 167 -24.61 -4.38 24.83
CA GLU A 167 -24.82 -5.83 24.72
C GLU A 167 -25.54 -6.19 23.42
N ASP A 168 -26.56 -5.41 23.02
CA ASP A 168 -27.25 -5.60 21.74
C ASP A 168 -26.29 -5.42 20.57
N TYR A 169 -25.41 -4.43 20.65
CA TYR A 169 -24.42 -4.13 19.62
C TYR A 169 -23.35 -5.22 19.50
N ALA A 170 -22.82 -5.72 20.62
CA ALA A 170 -21.76 -6.72 20.63
C ALA A 170 -22.16 -8.07 20.00
N LYS A 171 -23.47 -8.35 19.88
CA LYS A 171 -23.99 -9.61 19.33
C LYS A 171 -24.32 -9.54 17.84
N VAL A 172 -24.31 -8.35 17.23
CA VAL A 172 -24.72 -8.18 15.83
C VAL A 172 -23.54 -8.39 14.88
N THR A 173 -23.75 -9.15 13.81
CA THR A 173 -22.81 -9.19 12.69
C THR A 173 -22.98 -7.95 11.83
N PHE A 174 -22.01 -7.66 10.95
CA PHE A 174 -22.11 -6.55 10.02
C PHE A 174 -23.39 -6.61 9.18
N SER A 175 -23.67 -7.76 8.56
CA SER A 175 -24.88 -7.93 7.73
C SER A 175 -26.18 -7.84 8.52
N GLY A 176 -26.16 -8.20 9.82
CA GLY A 176 -27.32 -8.07 10.70
C GLY A 176 -27.58 -6.64 11.19
N ALA A 177 -26.60 -5.74 11.07
CA ALA A 177 -26.69 -4.36 11.56
C ALA A 177 -27.44 -3.42 10.60
N PHE A 178 -27.53 -3.80 9.32
CA PHE A 178 -28.10 -2.99 8.25
C PHE A 178 -29.21 -3.76 7.53
N LEU A 179 -30.15 -3.03 6.93
CA LEU A 179 -31.12 -3.62 6.01
C LEU A 179 -30.39 -4.06 4.72
N PRO A 180 -30.79 -5.16 4.07
CA PRO A 180 -30.16 -5.60 2.82
C PRO A 180 -30.07 -4.49 1.77
N LYS A 181 -31.11 -3.67 1.66
CA LYS A 181 -31.15 -2.54 0.71
C LYS A 181 -30.13 -1.45 1.02
N GLU A 182 -29.85 -1.21 2.31
CA GLU A 182 -28.84 -0.23 2.73
C GLU A 182 -27.42 -0.65 2.31
N LEU A 183 -27.17 -1.96 2.27
CA LEU A 183 -25.90 -2.53 1.82
C LEU A 183 -25.81 -2.60 0.29
N GLU A 184 -26.91 -2.94 -0.40
CA GLU A 184 -26.97 -2.95 -1.87
C GLU A 184 -26.72 -1.57 -2.49
N ASP A 185 -27.22 -0.52 -1.84
CA ASP A 185 -27.09 0.86 -2.32
C ASP A 185 -25.72 1.49 -1.97
N ALA A 186 -24.87 0.79 -1.21
CA ALA A 186 -23.56 1.30 -0.79
C ALA A 186 -22.49 1.12 -1.87
N GLN A 187 -21.60 2.11 -1.98
CA GLN A 187 -20.32 1.92 -2.66
C GLN A 187 -19.42 1.07 -1.77
N VAL A 188 -18.86 -0.02 -2.31
CA VAL A 188 -18.01 -0.95 -1.56
C VAL A 188 -16.56 -0.82 -1.99
N PHE A 189 -15.70 -0.59 -1.00
CA PHE A 189 -14.24 -0.68 -1.14
C PHE A 189 -13.77 -1.93 -0.41
N ARG A 190 -12.81 -2.65 -0.98
CA ARG A 190 -12.39 -3.96 -0.50
C ARG A 190 -10.88 -4.08 -0.54
N ALA A 191 -10.28 -4.51 0.57
CA ALA A 191 -8.88 -4.92 0.67
C ALA A 191 -8.83 -6.43 0.93
N ASP A 192 -8.00 -7.11 0.15
CA ASP A 192 -7.80 -8.56 0.12
C ASP A 192 -6.45 -8.98 0.71
N ASN A 193 -5.52 -8.05 0.85
CA ASN A 193 -4.16 -8.32 1.33
C ASN A 193 -3.58 -7.13 2.09
N PHE A 194 -3.00 -7.40 3.26
CA PHE A 194 -2.21 -6.42 4.03
C PHE A 194 -0.73 -6.79 4.15
N GLU A 195 -0.30 -7.90 3.57
CA GLU A 195 1.11 -8.26 3.55
C GLU A 195 1.89 -7.31 2.64
N SER A 196 3.04 -6.83 3.13
CA SER A 196 4.07 -6.23 2.29
C SER A 196 4.74 -7.34 1.48
N SER A 197 5.01 -7.10 0.21
CA SER A 197 5.29 -8.16 -0.77
C SER A 197 6.45 -7.85 -1.70
N TYR A 198 7.11 -8.91 -2.16
CA TYR A 198 7.93 -8.93 -3.37
C TYR A 198 7.03 -9.39 -4.54
N ILE A 199 7.04 -8.63 -5.62
CA ILE A 199 6.23 -8.84 -6.81
C ILE A 199 7.21 -9.20 -7.93
N GLU A 200 7.36 -10.51 -8.13
CA GLU A 200 8.25 -11.11 -9.15
C GLU A 200 7.57 -10.96 -10.51
N ASN A 201 8.26 -10.38 -11.47
CA ASN A 201 7.87 -10.44 -12.87
C ASN A 201 8.34 -11.78 -13.44
N LEU A 202 7.47 -12.43 -14.22
CA LEU A 202 7.73 -13.78 -14.75
C LEU A 202 8.18 -13.74 -16.21
N GLY A 203 8.60 -12.57 -16.71
CA GLY A 203 9.06 -12.32 -18.08
C GLY A 203 8.01 -12.49 -19.19
N ASN A 204 6.76 -12.84 -18.86
CA ASN A 204 5.69 -13.15 -19.83
C ASN A 204 4.47 -12.23 -19.70
N GLY A 205 4.65 -11.07 -19.05
CA GLY A 205 3.58 -10.13 -18.74
C GLY A 205 2.70 -10.57 -17.56
N THR A 206 3.12 -11.57 -16.79
CA THR A 206 2.46 -11.99 -15.55
C THR A 206 3.40 -11.87 -14.37
N PHE A 207 2.82 -11.72 -13.17
CA PHE A 207 3.56 -11.50 -11.94
C PHE A 207 3.18 -12.53 -10.87
N ALA A 208 4.14 -12.93 -10.05
CA ALA A 208 3.93 -13.66 -8.82
C ALA A 208 4.07 -12.74 -7.61
N VAL A 209 3.22 -12.95 -6.59
CA VAL A 209 3.20 -12.15 -5.36
C VAL A 209 3.70 -13.02 -4.21
N HIS A 210 4.82 -12.62 -3.62
CA HIS A 210 5.47 -13.31 -2.51
C HIS A 210 5.47 -12.41 -1.27
N SER A 211 5.16 -12.97 -0.12
CA SER A 211 5.16 -12.20 1.14
C SER A 211 6.60 -11.94 1.60
N LEU A 212 6.92 -10.70 1.95
CA LEU A 212 8.21 -10.36 2.56
C LEU A 212 8.32 -11.02 3.96
N PRO A 213 9.55 -11.22 4.50
CA PRO A 213 9.75 -11.86 5.79
C PRO A 213 8.94 -11.23 6.92
N ASN A 214 8.61 -12.00 7.96
CA ASN A 214 7.78 -11.55 9.09
C ASN A 214 8.19 -10.19 9.71
N LEU A 215 9.48 -9.85 9.73
CA LEU A 215 9.95 -8.55 10.24
C LEU A 215 9.47 -7.37 9.39
N ALA A 216 9.21 -7.56 8.10
CA ALA A 216 8.63 -6.56 7.20
C ALA A 216 7.10 -6.41 7.37
N GLN A 217 6.48 -7.25 8.20
CA GLN A 217 5.03 -7.23 8.46
C GLN A 217 4.68 -6.57 9.80
N LEU A 218 5.67 -6.10 10.56
CA LEU A 218 5.49 -5.61 11.93
C LEU A 218 4.84 -4.23 12.03
N ALA A 219 4.95 -3.41 10.98
CA ALA A 219 4.38 -2.08 10.89
C ALA A 219 4.19 -1.71 9.41
N PRO A 220 3.41 -0.65 9.10
CA PRO A 220 3.25 -0.17 7.74
C PRO A 220 4.61 0.21 7.14
N ILE A 221 4.89 -0.21 5.92
CA ILE A 221 6.07 0.23 5.17
C ILE A 221 5.65 1.40 4.30
N ASN A 222 6.14 2.60 4.63
CA ASN A 222 5.82 3.83 3.91
C ASN A 222 6.89 4.21 2.87
N GLY A 223 8.10 3.66 3.00
CA GLY A 223 9.18 3.97 2.09
C GLY A 223 10.18 2.82 1.98
N ILE A 224 10.68 2.63 0.76
CA ILE A 224 11.66 1.60 0.40
C ILE A 224 12.75 2.25 -0.45
N VAL A 225 14.00 1.94 -0.14
CA VAL A 225 15.14 2.22 -1.03
C VAL A 225 15.89 0.94 -1.27
N THR A 226 16.18 0.67 -2.54
CA THR A 226 16.97 -0.48 -2.99
C THR A 226 18.40 -0.06 -3.31
N LEU A 227 19.35 -0.86 -2.83
CA LEU A 227 20.78 -0.68 -3.04
C LEU A 227 21.53 -1.95 -2.61
N ASP A 228 22.71 -2.19 -3.14
CA ASP A 228 23.60 -3.24 -2.64
C ASP A 228 24.26 -2.75 -1.33
N VAL A 229 23.75 -3.22 -0.18
CA VAL A 229 24.18 -2.78 1.17
C VAL A 229 25.45 -3.52 1.58
N ASN A 230 25.55 -4.79 1.24
CA ASN A 230 26.65 -5.67 1.67
C ASN A 230 27.78 -5.81 0.62
N LEU A 231 27.61 -5.21 -0.56
CA LEU A 231 28.53 -5.23 -1.71
C LEU A 231 28.72 -6.63 -2.33
N ASP A 232 27.67 -7.46 -2.32
CA ASP A 232 27.67 -8.79 -2.92
C ASP A 232 27.16 -8.84 -4.37
N GLY A 233 26.68 -7.72 -4.89
CA GLY A 233 26.17 -7.57 -6.24
C GLY A 233 24.65 -7.76 -6.37
N ASN A 234 23.94 -8.16 -5.31
CA ASN A 234 22.49 -8.30 -5.31
C ASN A 234 21.81 -7.03 -4.78
N LEU A 235 20.55 -6.81 -5.18
CA LEU A 235 19.77 -5.72 -4.62
C LEU A 235 19.25 -6.06 -3.22
N ASP A 236 19.69 -5.28 -2.24
CA ASP A 236 19.14 -5.25 -0.89
C ASP A 236 18.09 -4.14 -0.76
N ALA A 237 17.37 -4.10 0.36
CA ALA A 237 16.39 -3.06 0.64
C ALA A 237 16.52 -2.48 2.06
N LEU A 238 16.33 -1.17 2.17
CA LEU A 238 16.10 -0.45 3.42
C LEU A 238 14.64 0.01 3.47
N LEU A 239 13.96 -0.36 4.55
CA LEU A 239 12.53 -0.15 4.74
C LEU A 239 12.28 0.76 5.94
N VAL A 240 11.42 1.75 5.77
CA VAL A 240 10.97 2.64 6.83
C VAL A 240 9.45 2.72 6.86
N GLY A 241 8.91 3.12 8.01
CA GLY A 241 7.49 2.99 8.25
C GLY A 241 7.03 3.66 9.52
N ASN A 242 6.06 3.01 10.16
CA ASN A 242 5.25 3.48 11.27
C ASN A 242 4.10 4.40 10.87
N ASN A 243 3.12 4.47 11.78
CA ASN A 243 2.04 5.43 11.71
C ASN A 243 1.59 5.80 13.12
N TYR A 244 1.81 7.07 13.50
CA TYR A 244 1.44 7.62 14.81
C TYR A 244 0.13 8.41 14.79
N SER A 245 -0.63 8.37 13.68
CA SER A 245 -1.92 9.04 13.55
C SER A 245 -3.10 8.09 13.76
N GLY A 246 -2.91 6.99 14.47
CA GLY A 246 -3.97 6.03 14.75
C GLY A 246 -5.03 6.61 15.68
N GLU A 247 -6.28 6.19 15.49
CA GLU A 247 -7.34 6.47 16.46
C GLU A 247 -7.02 5.82 17.80
N ALA A 248 -7.52 6.38 18.91
CA ALA A 248 -7.24 5.88 20.25
C ALA A 248 -7.61 4.39 20.46
N THR A 249 -8.58 3.89 19.70
CA THR A 249 -9.07 2.50 19.71
C THR A 249 -8.21 1.53 18.90
N ILE A 250 -7.45 2.04 17.93
CA ILE A 250 -6.54 1.27 17.06
C ILE A 250 -5.12 1.32 17.63
N GLY A 251 -4.72 2.49 18.15
CA GLY A 251 -3.36 2.75 18.60
C GLY A 251 -2.40 3.06 17.44
N ASN A 252 -1.14 3.27 17.80
CA ASN A 252 -0.09 3.52 16.83
C ASN A 252 0.43 2.21 16.25
N HIS A 253 0.93 2.26 15.03
CA HIS A 253 1.78 1.22 14.47
C HIS A 253 3.23 1.71 14.58
N ASP A 254 3.95 1.29 15.63
CA ASP A 254 5.25 1.86 16.02
C ASP A 254 6.38 0.83 16.15
N ALA A 255 6.15 -0.40 15.69
CA ALA A 255 7.15 -1.47 15.73
C ALA A 255 8.21 -1.39 14.60
N GLY A 256 8.01 -0.53 13.60
CA GLY A 256 8.88 -0.36 12.45
C GLY A 256 10.04 0.60 12.74
N ILE A 257 11.10 0.09 13.38
CA ILE A 257 12.26 0.90 13.80
C ILE A 257 13.38 0.99 12.73
N GLY A 258 13.04 0.80 11.46
CA GLY A 258 13.97 0.59 10.35
C GLY A 258 14.32 -0.88 10.16
N LEU A 259 14.32 -1.34 8.91
CA LEU A 259 14.65 -2.72 8.55
C LEU A 259 15.56 -2.76 7.33
N CYS A 260 16.60 -3.59 7.40
CA CYS A 260 17.47 -3.91 6.27
C CYS A 260 17.19 -5.36 5.86
N LEU A 261 16.88 -5.58 4.59
CA LEU A 261 16.70 -6.89 3.98
C LEU A 261 17.83 -7.14 3.00
N LEU A 262 18.59 -8.22 3.20
CA LEU A 262 19.61 -8.66 2.26
C LEU A 262 18.97 -9.55 1.19
N GLY A 263 19.09 -9.16 -0.08
CA GLY A 263 18.66 -9.96 -1.21
C GLY A 263 19.63 -11.13 -1.46
N ASP A 264 19.11 -12.27 -1.89
CA ASP A 264 19.93 -13.42 -2.27
C ASP A 264 20.17 -13.53 -3.80
N GLY A 265 19.65 -12.56 -4.55
CA GLY A 265 19.71 -12.51 -6.00
C GLY A 265 18.86 -13.57 -6.69
N LYS A 266 17.84 -14.09 -6.02
CA LYS A 266 16.85 -15.07 -6.52
C LYS A 266 15.43 -14.75 -6.03
N GLY A 267 15.17 -13.48 -5.70
CA GLY A 267 13.90 -13.04 -5.11
C GLY A 267 13.74 -13.35 -3.61
N GLY A 268 14.75 -13.91 -2.95
CA GLY A 268 14.74 -14.20 -1.51
C GLY A 268 15.33 -13.06 -0.69
N PHE A 269 14.74 -12.77 0.47
CA PHE A 269 15.16 -11.67 1.35
C PHE A 269 15.42 -12.14 2.79
N ASN A 270 16.60 -11.83 3.31
CA ASN A 270 17.01 -12.17 4.67
C ASN A 270 17.13 -10.91 5.54
N PRO A 271 16.33 -10.77 6.61
CA PRO A 271 16.46 -9.63 7.51
C PRO A 271 17.82 -9.54 8.19
N LEU A 272 18.46 -8.37 8.11
CA LEU A 272 19.65 -8.05 8.86
C LEU A 272 19.26 -7.37 10.18
N SER A 273 19.76 -7.92 11.29
CA SER A 273 19.47 -7.40 12.62
C SER A 273 20.01 -5.98 12.80
N LEU A 274 19.34 -5.19 13.66
CA LEU A 274 19.63 -3.77 13.85
C LEU A 274 21.08 -3.51 14.34
N ASP A 275 21.62 -4.39 15.18
CA ASP A 275 23.00 -4.33 15.66
C ASP A 275 24.04 -4.51 14.54
N LYS A 276 23.67 -5.23 13.48
CA LYS A 276 24.53 -5.47 12.31
C LYS A 276 24.35 -4.40 11.24
N SER A 277 23.10 -3.98 10.98
CA SER A 277 22.80 -2.99 9.94
C SER A 277 23.13 -1.56 10.39
N GLY A 278 22.95 -1.25 11.68
CA GLY A 278 23.01 0.12 12.19
C GLY A 278 21.89 1.04 11.69
N PHE A 279 20.91 0.50 10.94
CA PHE A 279 19.85 1.28 10.31
C PHE A 279 18.67 1.48 11.26
N PHE A 280 18.75 2.52 12.10
CA PHE A 280 17.79 2.78 13.19
C PHE A 280 16.91 4.02 12.96
N VAL A 281 15.62 3.78 12.71
CA VAL A 281 14.60 4.78 12.41
C VAL A 281 13.35 4.54 13.29
N ASP A 282 13.40 5.02 14.54
CA ASP A 282 12.36 4.91 15.57
C ASP A 282 11.30 6.04 15.56
N GLY A 283 11.02 6.60 14.38
CA GLY A 283 10.06 7.69 14.21
C GLY A 283 8.89 7.32 13.31
N ASP A 284 7.95 8.24 13.18
CA ASP A 284 6.87 8.18 12.18
C ASP A 284 7.45 8.50 10.78
N ALA A 285 8.20 7.56 10.22
CA ALA A 285 8.93 7.74 8.97
C ALA A 285 7.99 7.63 7.77
N LYS A 286 7.95 8.68 6.96
CA LYS A 286 7.00 8.81 5.85
C LYS A 286 7.61 8.53 4.49
N ASP A 287 8.92 8.70 4.35
CA ASP A 287 9.62 8.42 3.09
C ASP A 287 11.12 8.19 3.32
N ILE A 288 11.74 7.50 2.39
CA ILE A 288 13.19 7.25 2.32
C ILE A 288 13.65 7.47 0.88
N LYS A 289 14.78 8.16 0.71
CA LYS A 289 15.35 8.45 -0.61
C LYS A 289 16.85 8.22 -0.63
N LEU A 290 17.33 7.73 -1.76
CA LEU A 290 18.75 7.56 -2.04
C LEU A 290 19.26 8.75 -2.83
N MET A 291 20.25 9.45 -2.28
CA MET A 291 20.99 10.50 -2.97
C MET A 291 22.38 9.97 -3.29
N LYS A 292 22.75 10.01 -4.57
CA LYS A 292 24.08 9.59 -5.04
C LYS A 292 24.80 10.78 -5.67
N ASP A 293 26.05 10.95 -5.30
CA ASP A 293 27.04 11.71 -6.06
C ASP A 293 28.20 10.78 -6.47
N ASN A 294 29.17 11.28 -7.24
CA ASN A 294 30.29 10.48 -7.75
C ASN A 294 31.11 9.76 -6.66
N ASN A 295 31.05 10.22 -5.41
CA ASN A 295 31.88 9.74 -4.30
C ASN A 295 31.06 9.23 -3.10
N HIS A 296 29.75 9.49 -3.04
CA HIS A 296 28.93 9.24 -1.86
C HIS A 296 27.53 8.75 -2.23
N SER A 297 27.07 7.73 -1.50
CA SER A 297 25.66 7.37 -1.41
C SER A 297 25.16 7.73 -0.02
N LEU A 298 24.13 8.57 0.04
CA LEU A 298 23.45 8.99 1.27
C LEU A 298 21.99 8.56 1.21
N VAL A 299 21.54 7.92 2.28
CA VAL A 299 20.14 7.57 2.48
C VAL A 299 19.53 8.63 3.37
N LEU A 300 18.47 9.28 2.90
CA LEU A 300 17.71 10.29 3.63
C LEU A 300 16.38 9.69 4.08
N VAL A 301 15.99 9.91 5.33
CA VAL A 301 14.72 9.45 5.89
C VAL A 301 13.93 10.63 6.43
N GLY A 302 12.77 10.89 5.82
CA GLY A 302 11.83 11.91 6.27
C GLY A 302 10.95 11.38 7.40
N ILE A 303 10.97 12.07 8.54
CA ILE A 303 10.22 11.69 9.75
C ILE A 303 9.22 12.79 10.06
N ASN A 304 7.95 12.42 10.19
CA ASN A 304 6.90 13.36 10.52
C ASN A 304 7.14 14.00 11.89
N SER A 305 7.04 15.33 11.98
CA SER A 305 7.24 16.11 13.21
C SER A 305 8.58 15.84 13.92
N SER A 306 9.63 15.47 13.18
CA SER A 306 10.97 15.24 13.70
C SER A 306 12.05 15.68 12.71
N GLU A 307 13.31 15.59 13.12
CA GLU A 307 14.46 15.85 12.24
C GLU A 307 14.62 14.70 11.23
N MET A 308 15.04 15.06 10.00
CA MET A 308 15.42 14.08 8.99
C MET A 308 16.64 13.29 9.46
N LYS A 309 16.59 11.96 9.34
CA LYS A 309 17.76 11.11 9.58
C LYS A 309 18.53 10.88 8.30
N THR A 310 19.85 10.78 8.40
CA THR A 310 20.73 10.47 7.27
C THR A 310 21.64 9.30 7.60
N PHE A 311 21.83 8.42 6.62
CA PHE A 311 22.69 7.25 6.73
C PHE A 311 23.65 7.22 5.55
N LYS A 312 24.84 6.68 5.78
CA LYS A 312 25.85 6.44 4.75
C LYS A 312 26.25 4.98 4.82
N LEU A 313 26.34 4.32 3.66
CA LEU A 313 26.93 3.00 3.60
C LEU A 313 28.38 3.05 4.09
N ARG A 314 28.73 2.14 4.99
CA ARG A 314 30.10 2.01 5.47
C ARG A 314 30.91 1.31 4.40
N THR A 315 31.64 2.07 3.60
CA THR A 315 32.71 1.51 2.78
C THR A 315 33.88 1.20 3.70
N ASN A 316 34.34 -0.06 3.71
CA ASN A 316 35.52 -0.45 4.48
C ASN A 316 36.74 0.36 3.98
N ASN A 317 37.21 1.28 4.81
CA ASN A 317 38.60 1.74 4.88
C ASN A 317 39.13 1.41 6.27
#